data_AF-A0A9P0G521-F1
#
_entry.id   AF-A0A9P0G521-F1
#
_cell.length_a   1.000
_cell.length_b   1.000
_cell.length_c   1.000
_cell.angle_alpha   90.00
_cell.angle_beta   90.00
_cell.angle_gamma   90.00
#
_symmetry.space_group_name_H-M   'P 1'
#
loop_
_entity.id
_entity.type
_entity.pdbx_description
1 polymer ?
#
loop_
_entity_poly.entity_id
_entity_poly.type
_entity_poly.pdbx_seq_one_letter_code
_entity_poly.pdbx_strand_id
1 'polypeptide(L)'
;MENDDGEDDMLADPPVLNDTSSKKKDRGRCKVEETDKTRKRKRNQESWSRNKRREARVHGKPYISTKKQFVVSGRCLKPACTCRLKCNEKIFENRRLKIFQELYLLDANSQNQFISQRKLCGETSGKT
;
A
#
# COMPACT_ATOMS: atom_id res chain seq x y z
N MET A 1 65.05 40.77 0.00
CA MET A 1 63.94 39.90 -0.43
C MET A 1 63.26 39.48 0.84
N GLU A 2 62.14 40.13 1.10
CA GLU A 2 61.29 39.95 2.27
C GLU A 2 60.78 38.51 2.35
N ASN A 3 60.67 38.00 3.57
CA ASN A 3 59.89 36.80 3.88
C ASN A 3 58.66 37.28 4.66
N ASP A 4 57.53 37.29 3.97
CA ASP A 4 56.12 37.38 4.38
C ASP A 4 55.50 36.24 3.55
N ASP A 5 54.82 35.22 4.08
CA ASP A 5 53.47 35.20 4.64
C ASP A 5 53.33 33.79 5.28
N GLY A 6 52.71 33.63 6.43
CA GLY A 6 51.25 33.54 6.49
C GLY A 6 50.89 32.24 7.18
N GLU A 7 50.48 32.34 8.43
CA GLU A 7 50.00 31.24 9.24
C GLU A 7 48.57 30.89 8.79
N ASP A 8 48.42 29.82 8.00
CA ASP A 8 47.10 29.29 7.64
C ASP A 8 46.76 28.07 8.51
N ASP A 9 45.91 28.39 9.49
CA ASP A 9 45.06 27.57 10.36
C ASP A 9 44.70 26.19 9.77
N MET A 10 45.34 25.14 10.30
CA MET A 10 44.93 23.75 10.05
C MET A 10 43.63 23.44 10.79
N LEU A 11 42.50 23.90 10.26
CA LEU A 11 41.19 23.36 10.60
C LEU A 11 41.10 21.93 10.04
N ALA A 12 41.37 20.96 10.91
CA ALA A 12 41.13 19.56 10.63
C ALA A 12 39.67 19.35 10.24
N ASP A 13 39.42 18.95 8.99
CA ASP A 13 38.10 18.51 8.55
C ASP A 13 37.63 17.34 9.44
N PRO A 14 36.46 17.44 10.11
CA PRO A 14 35.92 16.33 10.88
C PRO A 14 35.68 15.14 9.94
N PRO A 15 35.96 13.90 10.38
CA PRO A 15 35.80 12.74 9.53
C PRO A 15 34.34 12.63 9.07
N VAL A 16 34.13 12.86 7.77
CA VAL A 16 32.88 12.58 7.09
C VAL A 16 32.61 11.09 7.26
N LEU A 17 31.67 10.76 8.15
CA LEU A 17 31.11 9.42 8.29
C LEU A 17 30.42 9.08 6.97
N ASN A 18 31.19 8.50 6.06
CA ASN A 18 30.70 7.84 4.88
C ASN A 18 29.93 6.60 5.34
N ASP A 19 28.60 6.75 5.48
CA ASP A 19 27.69 5.61 5.47
C ASP A 19 27.85 4.94 4.10
N THR A 20 28.83 4.04 4.01
CA THR A 20 28.92 3.06 2.94
C THR A 20 27.77 2.09 3.20
N SER A 21 26.58 2.55 2.82
CA SER A 21 25.37 1.77 2.70
C SER A 21 25.73 0.60 1.80
N SER A 22 26.06 -0.50 2.47
CA SER A 22 26.51 -1.73 1.86
C SER A 22 25.35 -2.22 1.02
N LYS A 23 25.39 -1.92 -0.28
CA LYS A 23 24.56 -2.58 -1.30
C LYS A 23 24.93 -4.06 -1.29
N LYS A 24 24.36 -4.82 -0.35
CA LYS A 24 24.24 -6.25 -0.47
C LYS A 24 23.33 -6.49 -1.67
N LYS A 25 23.95 -6.67 -2.84
CA LYS A 25 23.34 -7.31 -3.99
C LYS A 25 23.04 -8.74 -3.58
N ASP A 26 21.93 -8.94 -2.87
CA ASP A 26 21.34 -10.25 -2.74
C ASP A 26 20.85 -10.64 -4.13
N ARG A 27 21.75 -11.25 -4.90
CA ARG A 27 21.41 -12.05 -6.07
C ARG A 27 20.87 -13.37 -5.55
N GLY A 28 19.78 -13.30 -4.78
CA GLY A 28 18.96 -14.44 -4.41
C GLY A 28 18.43 -15.04 -5.70
N ARG A 29 19.14 -16.05 -6.21
CA ARG A 29 18.68 -16.89 -7.30
C ARG A 29 17.50 -17.67 -6.76
N CYS A 30 16.28 -17.15 -6.95
CA CYS A 30 15.08 -17.95 -6.75
C CYS A 30 15.24 -19.21 -7.60
N LYS A 31 15.28 -20.37 -6.92
CA LYS A 31 15.26 -21.68 -7.56
C LYS A 31 13.88 -21.82 -8.20
N VAL A 32 13.80 -21.44 -9.47
CA VAL A 32 12.63 -21.69 -10.29
C VAL A 32 12.70 -23.16 -10.64
N GLU A 33 11.76 -23.94 -10.10
CA GLU A 33 11.47 -25.32 -10.49
C GLU A 33 11.60 -25.44 -12.01
N GLU A 34 12.45 -26.35 -12.45
CA GLU A 34 12.85 -26.52 -13.84
C GLU A 34 11.69 -27.12 -14.65
N THR A 35 10.67 -26.31 -14.91
CA THR A 35 9.69 -26.65 -15.94
C THR A 35 10.34 -26.40 -17.29
N ASP A 36 10.31 -27.40 -18.16
CA ASP A 36 10.88 -27.41 -19.51
C ASP A 36 10.96 -26.01 -20.13
N LYS A 37 12.19 -25.53 -20.29
CA LYS A 37 12.52 -24.21 -20.84
C LYS A 37 12.22 -24.20 -22.34
N THR A 38 10.94 -24.14 -22.68
CA THR A 38 10.54 -23.90 -24.07
C THR A 38 11.01 -22.50 -24.50
N ARG A 39 11.41 -22.36 -25.77
CA ARG A 39 11.87 -21.07 -26.35
C ARG A 39 10.82 -19.95 -26.19
N LYS A 40 9.53 -20.31 -26.13
CA LYS A 40 8.43 -19.37 -25.97
C LYS A 40 8.19 -19.08 -24.48
N ARG A 41 8.07 -17.79 -24.14
CA ARG A 41 7.77 -17.37 -22.77
C ARG A 41 6.36 -17.83 -22.38
N LYS A 42 6.21 -18.50 -21.23
CA LYS A 42 4.91 -18.80 -20.63
C LYS A 42 4.22 -17.49 -20.24
N ARG A 43 2.93 -17.36 -20.54
CA ARG A 43 2.12 -16.20 -20.14
C ARG A 43 1.85 -16.27 -18.64
N ASN A 44 2.45 -15.38 -17.84
CA ASN A 44 2.15 -15.21 -16.43
C ASN A 44 1.40 -13.89 -16.21
N GLN A 45 0.07 -13.96 -16.08
CA GLN A 45 -0.77 -12.76 -15.93
C GLN A 45 -0.62 -12.10 -14.56
N GLU A 46 -0.41 -12.87 -13.50
CA GLU A 46 -0.24 -12.36 -12.13
C GLU A 46 1.02 -11.51 -11.99
N SER A 47 2.06 -11.87 -12.76
CA SER A 47 3.30 -11.10 -12.80
C SER A 47 3.16 -9.72 -13.43
N TRP A 48 2.08 -9.45 -14.18
CA TRP A 48 1.88 -8.20 -14.89
C TRP A 48 1.66 -7.04 -13.92
N SER A 49 2.45 -5.97 -14.04
CA SER A 49 2.38 -4.79 -13.17
C SER A 49 0.98 -4.16 -13.12
N ARG A 50 0.21 -4.27 -14.21
CA ARG A 50 -1.19 -3.83 -14.25
C ARG A 50 -2.10 -4.67 -13.35
N ASN A 51 -1.90 -5.98 -13.33
CA ASN A 51 -2.69 -6.92 -12.53
C ASN A 51 -2.34 -6.79 -11.06
N LYS A 52 -1.04 -6.76 -10.71
CA LYS A 52 -0.58 -6.48 -9.33
C LYS A 52 -1.19 -5.18 -8.77
N ARG A 53 -1.21 -4.11 -9.58
CA ARG A 53 -1.83 -2.84 -9.18
C ARG A 53 -3.35 -2.95 -9.04
N ARG A 54 -4.01 -3.70 -9.92
CA ARG A 54 -5.45 -3.95 -9.83
C ARG A 54 -5.78 -4.69 -8.54
N GLU A 55 -5.08 -5.77 -8.24
CA GLU A 55 -5.24 -6.55 -7.00
C GLU A 55 -5.01 -5.70 -5.76
N ALA A 56 -3.92 -4.91 -5.74
CA ALA A 56 -3.65 -3.99 -4.63
C ALA A 56 -4.81 -3.00 -4.42
N ARG A 57 -5.41 -2.46 -5.50
CA ARG A 57 -6.59 -1.58 -5.38
C ARG A 57 -7.83 -2.30 -4.85
N VAL A 58 -8.10 -3.51 -5.33
CA VAL A 58 -9.26 -4.31 -4.90
C VAL A 58 -9.15 -4.61 -3.40
N HIS A 59 -7.97 -5.00 -2.92
CA HIS A 59 -7.74 -5.28 -1.51
C HIS A 59 -7.47 -4.04 -0.65
N GLY A 60 -7.56 -2.83 -1.21
CA GLY A 60 -7.29 -1.60 -0.48
C GLY A 60 -5.84 -1.45 0.01
N LYS A 61 -4.88 -2.15 -0.60
CA LYS A 61 -3.45 -2.07 -0.29
C LYS A 61 -2.79 -0.86 -0.98
N PRO A 62 -1.68 -0.35 -0.44
CA PRO A 62 -0.92 0.70 -1.11
C PRO A 62 -0.39 0.22 -2.46
N TYR A 63 -0.31 1.12 -3.44
CA TYR A 63 0.14 0.77 -4.79
C TYR A 63 0.82 1.95 -5.49
N ILE A 64 1.71 1.66 -6.43
CA ILE A 64 2.43 2.69 -7.19
C ILE A 64 1.57 3.19 -8.35
N SER A 65 1.33 4.50 -8.41
CA SER A 65 0.60 5.14 -9.51
C SER A 65 1.43 5.16 -10.79
N THR A 66 0.83 4.85 -11.95
CA THR A 66 1.54 4.93 -13.24
C THR A 66 1.93 6.34 -13.64
N LYS A 67 1.05 7.31 -13.34
CA LYS A 67 1.17 8.67 -13.86
C LYS A 67 2.22 9.50 -13.12
N LYS A 68 2.29 9.32 -11.80
CA LYS A 68 3.04 10.19 -10.91
C LYS A 68 4.10 9.44 -10.10
N GLN A 69 4.27 8.13 -10.36
CA GLN A 69 5.28 7.24 -9.76
C GLN A 69 5.39 7.27 -8.22
N PHE A 70 4.38 7.79 -7.52
CA PHE A 70 4.31 7.77 -6.05
C PHE A 70 3.46 6.61 -5.55
N VAL A 71 3.67 6.26 -4.27
CA VAL A 71 2.89 5.26 -3.55
C VAL A 71 1.57 5.88 -3.10
N VAL A 72 0.46 5.40 -3.66
CA VAL A 72 -0.89 5.69 -3.17
C VAL A 72 -1.09 4.90 -1.89
N SER A 73 -1.52 5.56 -0.82
CA SER A 73 -1.78 4.93 0.47
C SER A 73 -2.91 3.90 0.37
N GLY A 74 -2.84 2.88 1.24
CA GLY A 74 -3.93 1.92 1.40
C GLY A 74 -5.23 2.59 1.88
N ARG A 75 -6.34 1.87 1.75
CA ARG A 75 -7.62 2.25 2.33
C ARG A 75 -7.52 2.07 3.84
N CYS A 76 -8.04 3.05 4.57
CA CYS A 76 -8.14 3.04 6.03
C CYS A 76 -9.57 3.39 6.44
N LEU A 77 -9.99 2.88 7.61
CA LEU A 77 -11.29 3.21 8.16
C LEU A 77 -11.32 4.69 8.54
N LYS A 78 -12.30 5.42 8.02
CA LYS A 78 -12.48 6.85 8.30
C LYS A 78 -13.19 7.05 9.64
N PRO A 79 -13.09 8.23 10.27
CA PRO A 79 -13.86 8.55 11.47
C PRO A 79 -15.37 8.33 11.26
N ALA A 80 -16.08 8.12 12.35
CA ALA A 80 -17.53 7.94 12.32
C ALA A 80 -18.20 9.19 11.74
N CYS A 81 -19.26 8.98 10.97
CA CYS A 81 -19.97 10.09 10.34
C CYS A 81 -20.88 10.81 11.35
N THR A 82 -20.94 12.13 11.24
CA THR A 82 -21.82 13.04 11.99
C THR A 82 -23.06 13.44 11.18
N CYS A 83 -23.61 12.50 10.42
CA CYS A 83 -24.74 12.79 9.53
C CYS A 83 -26.09 12.88 10.28
N ARG A 84 -27.09 13.51 9.65
CA ARG A 84 -28.47 13.66 10.19
C ARG A 84 -29.12 12.34 10.61
N LEU A 85 -28.72 11.24 9.98
CA LEU A 85 -29.25 9.89 10.25
C LEU A 85 -28.64 9.22 11.48
N LYS A 86 -27.71 9.90 12.17
CA LYS A 86 -27.03 9.42 13.38
C LYS A 86 -26.44 8.01 13.23
N CYS A 87 -25.81 7.72 12.09
CA CYS A 87 -25.30 6.36 11.81
C CYS A 87 -24.24 5.89 12.81
N ASN A 88 -23.56 6.81 13.51
CA ASN A 88 -22.63 6.49 14.60
C ASN A 88 -23.35 5.73 15.75
N GLU A 89 -24.54 6.19 16.15
CA GLU A 89 -25.32 5.53 17.22
C GLU A 89 -25.83 4.15 16.79
N LYS A 90 -26.13 3.96 15.49
CA LYS A 90 -26.69 2.71 14.95
C LYS A 90 -25.64 1.66 14.59
N ILE A 91 -24.42 2.10 14.26
CA ILE A 91 -23.33 1.23 13.81
C ILE A 91 -22.11 1.48 14.69
N PHE A 92 -21.96 0.60 15.68
CA PHE A 92 -20.81 0.59 16.57
C PHE A 92 -19.48 0.39 15.82
N GLU A 93 -18.39 0.92 16.38
CA GLU A 93 -17.07 0.89 15.76
C GLU A 93 -16.59 -0.52 15.40
N ASN A 94 -16.82 -1.51 16.29
CA ASN A 94 -16.51 -2.91 16.02
C ASN A 94 -17.22 -3.45 14.75
N ARG A 95 -18.48 -3.07 14.55
CA ARG A 95 -19.23 -3.46 13.35
C ARG A 95 -18.67 -2.78 12.10
N ARG A 96 -18.22 -1.53 12.21
CA ARG A 96 -17.58 -0.79 11.09
C ARG A 96 -16.27 -1.44 10.68
N LEU A 97 -15.44 -1.82 11.65
CA LEU A 97 -14.17 -2.52 11.42
C LEU A 97 -14.40 -3.87 10.75
N LYS A 98 -15.35 -4.67 11.24
CA LYS A 98 -15.68 -5.97 10.65
C LYS A 98 -16.15 -5.84 9.19
N ILE A 99 -17.08 -4.91 8.92
CA ILE A 99 -17.56 -4.62 7.56
C ILE A 99 -16.40 -4.20 6.66
N PHE A 100 -15.48 -3.36 7.16
CA PHE A 100 -14.32 -2.92 6.39
C PHE A 100 -13.39 -4.09 6.03
N GLN A 101 -13.07 -4.95 6.99
CA GLN A 101 -12.22 -6.11 6.75
C GLN A 101 -12.85 -7.10 5.77
N GLU A 102 -14.13 -7.43 5.96
CA GLU A 102 -14.89 -8.32 5.08
C GLU A 102 -14.93 -7.78 3.65
N LEU A 103 -15.19 -6.48 3.47
CA LEU A 103 -15.27 -5.86 2.15
C LEU A 103 -13.95 -5.99 1.37
N TYR A 104 -12.82 -5.64 1.99
CA TYR A 104 -11.53 -5.61 1.29
C TYR A 104 -10.84 -6.99 1.18
N LEU A 105 -11.37 -8.01 1.85
CA LEU A 105 -10.94 -9.39 1.64
C LEU A 105 -11.48 -9.98 0.33
N LEU A 106 -12.66 -9.53 -0.10
CA LEU A 106 -13.38 -10.05 -1.26
C LEU A 106 -12.80 -9.58 -2.60
N ASP A 107 -13.16 -10.28 -3.68
CA ASP A 107 -12.89 -9.86 -5.06
C ASP A 107 -13.81 -8.69 -5.49
N ALA A 108 -13.47 -8.03 -6.60
CA ALA A 108 -14.18 -6.84 -7.06
C ALA A 108 -15.68 -7.07 -7.32
N ASN A 109 -16.08 -8.26 -7.80
CA ASN A 109 -17.49 -8.54 -8.08
C ASN A 109 -18.25 -8.79 -6.78
N SER A 110 -17.68 -9.59 -5.88
CA SER A 110 -18.26 -9.85 -4.56
C SER A 110 -18.32 -8.58 -3.70
N GLN A 111 -17.37 -7.65 -3.83
CA GLN A 111 -17.45 -6.32 -3.22
C GLN A 111 -18.70 -5.55 -3.69
N ASN A 112 -18.99 -5.55 -4.99
CA ASN A 112 -20.18 -4.88 -5.53
C ASN A 112 -21.46 -5.52 -5.00
N GLN A 113 -21.52 -6.85 -4.94
CA GLN A 113 -22.65 -7.59 -4.38
C GLN A 113 -22.83 -7.32 -2.89
N PHE A 114 -21.73 -7.30 -2.13
CA PHE A 114 -21.76 -6.99 -0.70
C PHE A 114 -22.34 -5.59 -0.46
N ILE A 115 -21.95 -4.61 -1.27
CA ILE A 115 -22.47 -3.24 -1.18
C ILE A 115 -23.95 -3.17 -1.58
N SER A 116 -24.39 -3.93 -2.59
CA SER A 116 -25.78 -3.91 -3.05
C SER A 116 -26.74 -4.60 -2.07
N GLN A 117 -26.35 -5.74 -1.52
CA GLN A 117 -27.18 -6.50 -0.57
C GLN A 117 -27.29 -5.81 0.79
N ARG A 118 -26.19 -5.22 1.28
CA ARG A 118 -26.13 -4.57 2.60
C ARG A 118 -26.85 -3.21 2.66
N LYS A 119 -27.48 -2.76 1.57
CA LYS A 119 -28.33 -1.55 1.52
C LYS A 119 -29.72 -1.72 2.18
N LEU A 120 -30.06 -2.90 2.70
CA LEU A 120 -31.32 -3.14 3.39
C LEU A 120 -31.11 -3.28 4.91
N CYS A 121 -30.99 -2.14 5.58
CA CYS A 121 -31.26 -2.08 7.02
C CYS A 121 -32.03 -0.78 7.27
N GLY A 122 -33.21 -0.73 6.67
CA GLY A 122 -34.39 -0.08 7.25
C GLY A 122 -35.26 -1.17 7.85
N GLU A 123 -34.74 -1.92 8.82
CA GLU A 123 -35.61 -2.70 9.69
C GLU A 123 -36.36 -1.68 10.55
N THR A 124 -37.59 -1.39 10.15
CA THR A 124 -38.56 -0.68 10.96
C THR A 124 -38.76 -1.49 12.24
N SER A 125 -38.07 -1.10 13.31
CA SER A 125 -38.41 -1.53 14.66
C SER A 125 -39.89 -1.23 14.90
N GLY A 126 -40.65 -2.25 15.29
CA GLY A 126 -42.09 -2.21 15.47
C GLY A 126 -42.55 -0.99 16.27
N LYS A 127 -43.54 -0.29 15.70
CA LYS A 127 -44.49 0.49 16.49
C LYS A 127 -45.66 -0.43 16.77
N THR A 128 -45.77 -0.83 18.03
CA THR A 128 -47.00 -1.34 18.65
C THR A 128 -48.17 -0.40 18.41
#